data_AF-A0A024FDI9-F1
#
_entry.id   AF-A0A024FDI9-F1
#
_cell.length_a   1.000
_cell.length_b   1.000
_cell.length_c   1.000
_cell.angle_alpha   90.00
_cell.angle_beta   90.00
_cell.angle_gamma   90.00
#
_symmetry.space_group_name_H-M   'P 1'
#
loop_
_entity.id
_entity.type
_entity.pdbx_description
1 polymer ?
#
loop_
_entity_poly.entity_id
_entity_poly.type
_entity_poly.pdbx_seq_one_letter_code
_entity_poly.pdbx_strand_id
1 'polypeptide(L)'
;MFFDYRGTNAIDAALGTAYFDGDLPDPEFEVYFRIGYKRHITNHLGINVIYNKYNIAFKDVYNEGFMSFDANLEFLFSPYTKFSPFIQAGYGYNANNYFEATSTKAQGALGFEYIVMDGVGFRLFGEYNYSFSDELDGLIAGDSDDTFYRIGFGVNLYFGGKKRKQKLLSRIDTVIQSNLVK
;
A
#
# COMPACT_ATOMS: atom_id res chain seq x y z
N MET A 1 -1.54 4.43 23.35
CA MET A 1 -0.41 5.05 22.60
C MET A 1 -0.25 4.31 21.26
N PHE A 2 0.36 4.94 20.23
CA PHE A 2 0.58 4.30 18.91
C PHE A 2 1.23 2.91 19.03
N PHE A 3 2.27 2.83 19.87
CA PHE A 3 3.05 1.62 20.11
C PHE A 3 2.37 0.53 20.95
N ASP A 4 1.12 0.75 21.35
CA ASP A 4 0.31 -0.31 21.96
C ASP A 4 -0.36 -1.17 20.88
N TYR A 5 -0.71 -0.55 19.75
CA TYR A 5 -1.38 -1.22 18.65
C TYR A 5 -0.44 -1.55 17.48
N ARG A 6 0.51 -0.64 17.21
CA ARG A 6 1.33 -0.64 15.99
C ARG A 6 2.84 -0.58 16.28
N GLY A 7 3.62 -1.19 15.41
CA GLY A 7 5.08 -1.17 15.41
C GLY A 7 5.64 -0.07 14.51
N THR A 8 6.95 0.18 14.60
CA THR A 8 7.64 1.08 13.66
C THR A 8 7.70 0.52 12.24
N ASN A 9 7.67 -0.79 12.10
CA ASN A 9 7.71 -1.49 10.82
C ASN A 9 6.51 -2.44 10.73
N ALA A 10 6.11 -2.78 9.51
CA ALA A 10 5.13 -3.84 9.28
C ALA A 10 5.44 -4.60 7.99
N ILE A 11 5.06 -5.87 7.95
CA ILE A 11 4.91 -6.63 6.71
C ILE A 11 3.41 -6.59 6.36
N ASP A 12 3.12 -6.23 5.13
CA ASP A 12 1.79 -6.14 4.55
C ASP A 12 1.60 -7.33 3.61
N ALA A 13 0.48 -8.04 3.71
CA ALA A 13 0.10 -9.07 2.76
C ALA A 13 -1.39 -8.92 2.44
N ALA A 14 -1.75 -8.95 1.17
CA ALA A 14 -3.14 -8.77 0.75
C ALA A 14 -3.49 -9.63 -0.46
N LEU A 15 -4.78 -9.93 -0.56
CA LEU A 15 -5.42 -10.56 -1.70
C LEU A 15 -6.59 -9.68 -2.12
N GLY A 16 -6.90 -9.65 -3.40
CA GLY A 16 -7.98 -8.82 -3.88
C GLY A 16 -8.37 -9.12 -5.30
N THR A 17 -9.26 -8.30 -5.82
CA THR A 17 -9.70 -8.33 -7.21
C THR A 17 -9.29 -7.05 -7.92
N ALA A 18 -8.83 -7.16 -9.15
CA ALA A 18 -8.67 -6.04 -10.07
C ALA A 18 -9.89 -5.93 -10.98
N TYR A 19 -10.26 -4.70 -11.29
CA TYR A 19 -11.28 -4.32 -12.26
C TYR A 19 -10.63 -3.33 -13.24
N PHE A 20 -10.55 -3.72 -14.51
CA PHE A 20 -9.99 -2.89 -15.57
C PHE A 20 -11.10 -2.10 -16.25
N ASP A 21 -10.94 -0.78 -16.32
CA ASP A 21 -11.86 0.10 -17.05
C ASP A 21 -11.20 0.45 -18.38
N GLY A 22 -11.42 -0.42 -19.38
CA GLY A 22 -10.91 -0.27 -20.74
C GLY A 22 -12.01 -0.57 -21.75
N ASP A 23 -11.88 -0.05 -22.98
CA ASP A 23 -12.88 -0.10 -24.07
C ASP A 23 -13.12 -1.52 -24.66
N LEU A 24 -12.84 -2.56 -23.87
CA LEU A 24 -12.96 -3.97 -24.23
C LEU A 24 -14.26 -4.57 -23.66
N PRO A 25 -15.07 -5.26 -24.49
CA PRO A 25 -16.28 -5.92 -24.04
C PRO A 25 -15.91 -7.15 -23.21
N ASP A 26 -16.31 -7.19 -21.93
CA ASP A 26 -16.10 -8.23 -20.91
C ASP A 26 -14.86 -8.08 -20.00
N PRO A 27 -14.84 -7.10 -19.07
CA PRO A 27 -13.84 -7.03 -18.02
C PRO A 27 -13.95 -8.24 -17.06
N GLU A 28 -12.94 -9.11 -17.03
CA GLU A 28 -12.87 -10.26 -16.11
C GLU A 28 -12.30 -9.85 -14.74
N PHE A 29 -12.90 -10.37 -13.66
CA PHE A 29 -12.39 -10.15 -12.30
C PHE A 29 -11.16 -11.00 -12.05
N GLU A 30 -10.01 -10.35 -11.86
CA GLU A 30 -8.74 -11.05 -11.66
C GLU A 30 -8.29 -11.01 -10.21
N VAL A 31 -7.91 -12.17 -9.68
CA VAL A 31 -7.34 -12.27 -8.34
C VAL A 31 -5.89 -11.80 -8.38
N TYR A 32 -5.55 -10.83 -7.52
CA TYR A 32 -4.17 -10.39 -7.34
C TYR A 32 -3.65 -10.71 -5.93
N PHE A 33 -2.35 -10.92 -5.86
CA PHE A 33 -1.59 -11.07 -4.64
C PHE A 33 -0.68 -9.87 -4.42
N ARG A 34 -0.58 -9.43 -3.17
CA ARG A 34 0.22 -8.29 -2.74
C ARG A 34 1.03 -8.65 -1.51
N ILE A 35 2.31 -8.30 -1.53
CA ILE A 35 3.18 -8.32 -0.35
C ILE A 35 3.96 -7.02 -0.27
N GLY A 36 4.15 -6.48 0.92
CA GLY A 36 4.83 -5.21 1.10
C GLY A 36 5.54 -5.08 2.42
N TYR A 37 6.43 -4.12 2.47
CA TYR A 37 7.09 -3.67 3.69
C TYR A 37 6.72 -2.22 3.95
N LYS A 38 6.31 -1.94 5.19
CA LYS A 38 5.93 -0.61 5.66
C LYS A 38 6.88 -0.15 6.77
N ARG A 39 7.22 1.13 6.75
CA ARG A 39 7.98 1.80 7.82
C ARG A 39 7.35 3.14 8.19
N HIS A 40 7.03 3.30 9.47
CA HIS A 40 6.48 4.53 10.04
C HIS A 40 7.59 5.52 10.37
N ILE A 41 7.59 6.64 9.65
CA ILE A 41 8.48 7.78 9.94
C ILE A 41 7.97 8.50 11.18
N THR A 42 6.67 8.80 11.20
CA THR A 42 5.94 9.38 12.34
C THR A 42 4.77 8.47 12.70
N ASN A 43 3.97 8.82 13.72
CA ASN A 43 2.77 8.03 14.04
C ASN A 43 1.69 8.13 12.94
N HIS A 44 1.71 9.21 12.14
CA HIS A 44 0.73 9.44 11.07
C HIS A 44 1.29 9.11 9.68
N LEU A 45 2.60 9.23 9.47
CA LEU A 45 3.21 9.07 8.15
C LEU A 45 4.09 7.81 8.08
N GLY A 46 3.89 7.02 7.03
CA GLY A 46 4.70 5.86 6.68
C GLY A 46 5.11 5.85 5.21
N ILE A 47 6.15 5.07 4.92
CA ILE A 47 6.55 4.69 3.56
C ILE A 47 6.29 3.20 3.40
N ASN A 48 5.73 2.81 2.26
CA ASN A 48 5.44 1.44 1.89
C ASN A 48 6.17 1.09 0.59
N VAL A 49 6.82 -0.06 0.55
CA VAL A 49 7.32 -0.68 -0.68
C VAL A 49 6.52 -1.96 -0.88
N ILE A 50 5.90 -2.09 -2.05
CA ILE A 50 4.91 -3.13 -2.33
C ILE A 50 5.32 -3.86 -3.60
N TYR A 51 5.21 -5.17 -3.57
CA TYR A 51 5.25 -6.05 -4.73
C TYR A 51 3.85 -6.62 -4.95
N ASN A 52 3.32 -6.48 -6.17
CA ASN A 52 2.08 -7.12 -6.57
C ASN A 52 2.37 -8.14 -7.67
N LYS A 53 1.61 -9.23 -7.65
CA LYS A 53 1.56 -10.21 -8.72
C LYS A 53 0.10 -10.44 -9.08
N TYR A 54 -0.22 -10.26 -10.36
CA TYR A 54 -1.57 -10.45 -10.91
C TYR A 54 -1.44 -11.18 -12.25
N ASN A 55 -2.43 -12.01 -12.57
CA ASN A 55 -2.44 -12.72 -13.84
C ASN A 55 -3.53 -12.10 -14.68
N ILE A 56 -3.17 -11.65 -15.89
CA ILE A 56 -4.18 -11.23 -16.87
C ILE A 56 -4.61 -12.48 -17.64
N ALA A 57 -5.86 -12.91 -17.44
CA ALA A 57 -6.39 -14.10 -18.09
C ALA A 57 -7.39 -13.68 -19.16
N PHE A 58 -7.00 -13.76 -20.44
CA PHE A 58 -7.95 -13.66 -21.54
C PHE A 58 -8.42 -15.06 -21.91
N LYS A 59 -9.74 -15.29 -21.90
CA LYS A 59 -10.36 -16.55 -22.35
C LYS A 59 -9.72 -17.05 -23.65
N ASP A 60 -9.10 -18.23 -23.55
CA ASP A 60 -8.61 -19.08 -24.63
C ASP A 60 -7.40 -18.62 -25.48
N VAL A 61 -6.66 -17.56 -25.15
CA VAL A 61 -5.47 -17.16 -25.97
C VAL A 61 -4.23 -16.72 -25.19
N TYR A 62 -4.33 -16.16 -23.97
CA TYR A 62 -3.18 -15.53 -23.29
C TYR A 62 -3.21 -15.70 -21.76
N ASN A 63 -2.12 -16.23 -21.18
CA ASN A 63 -1.94 -16.38 -19.72
C ASN A 63 -0.56 -15.83 -19.33
N GLU A 64 -0.45 -14.50 -19.25
CA GLU A 64 0.78 -13.84 -18.82
C GLU A 64 0.62 -13.28 -17.40
N GLY A 65 1.58 -13.62 -16.55
CA GLY A 65 1.67 -13.10 -15.19
C GLY A 65 2.39 -11.75 -15.20
N PHE A 66 1.74 -10.72 -14.71
CA PHE A 66 2.31 -9.39 -14.55
C PHE A 66 2.76 -9.20 -13.11
N MET A 67 3.81 -8.38 -12.94
CA MET A 67 4.26 -7.98 -11.63
C MET A 67 4.47 -6.47 -11.56
N SER A 68 4.21 -5.90 -10.39
CA SER A 68 4.47 -4.47 -10.14
C SER A 68 5.28 -4.28 -8.88
N PHE A 69 6.12 -3.26 -8.90
CA PHE A 69 6.85 -2.78 -7.73
C PHE A 69 6.46 -1.33 -7.50
N ASP A 70 5.95 -1.04 -6.30
CA ASP A 70 5.36 0.24 -6.00
C ASP A 70 5.99 0.83 -4.73
N ALA A 71 6.26 2.13 -4.75
CA ALA A 71 6.69 2.91 -3.60
C ALA A 71 5.61 3.95 -3.27
N ASN A 72 5.09 3.89 -2.04
CA ASN A 72 3.95 4.71 -1.61
C ASN A 72 4.24 5.43 -0.30
N LEU A 73 3.71 6.65 -0.20
CA LEU A 73 3.54 7.36 1.06
C LEU A 73 2.16 7.02 1.62
N GLU A 74 2.10 6.74 2.92
CA GLU A 74 0.84 6.48 3.64
C GLU A 74 0.62 7.51 4.73
N PHE A 75 -0.62 7.99 4.82
CA PHE A 75 -1.10 8.82 5.92
C PHE A 75 -2.22 8.12 6.70
N LEU A 76 -2.03 7.95 8.00
CA LEU A 76 -3.00 7.42 8.96
C LEU A 76 -3.70 8.58 9.67
N PHE A 77 -5.03 8.68 9.52
CA PHE A 77 -5.83 9.72 10.15
C PHE A 77 -5.93 9.52 11.66
N SER A 78 -6.18 8.28 12.10
CA SER A 78 -6.43 7.96 13.50
C SER A 78 -5.47 6.89 14.02
N PRO A 79 -4.15 7.17 14.14
CA PRO A 79 -3.15 6.14 14.39
C PRO A 79 -3.12 5.63 15.84
N TYR A 80 -3.85 6.30 16.75
CA TYR A 80 -3.90 5.99 18.18
C TYR A 80 -5.08 5.11 18.58
N THR A 81 -5.96 4.78 17.62
CA THR A 81 -7.15 3.93 17.80
C THR A 81 -6.98 2.60 17.06
N LYS A 82 -7.82 1.62 17.41
CA LYS A 82 -7.86 0.32 16.71
C LYS A 82 -8.39 0.45 15.28
N PHE A 83 -9.42 1.27 15.08
CA PHE A 83 -9.92 1.62 13.77
C PHE A 83 -9.20 2.87 13.26
N SER A 84 -8.66 2.82 12.05
CA SER A 84 -7.86 3.90 11.47
C SER A 84 -8.08 3.99 9.97
N PRO A 85 -8.75 5.05 9.48
CA PRO A 85 -8.73 5.38 8.07
C PRO A 85 -7.30 5.71 7.62
N PHE A 86 -6.98 5.36 6.38
CA PHE A 86 -5.72 5.72 5.74
C PHE A 86 -5.92 6.12 4.28
N ILE A 87 -4.98 6.93 3.80
CA ILE A 87 -4.76 7.18 2.38
C ILE A 87 -3.31 6.85 2.02
N GLN A 88 -3.09 6.46 0.79
CA GLN A 88 -1.81 6.15 0.19
C GLN A 88 -1.72 6.80 -1.17
N ALA A 89 -0.55 7.31 -1.52
CA ALA A 89 -0.26 7.76 -2.87
C ALA A 89 1.20 7.45 -3.19
N GLY A 90 1.48 7.12 -4.44
CA GLY A 90 2.81 6.71 -4.84
C GLY A 90 2.97 6.47 -6.32
N TYR A 91 4.16 5.98 -6.64
CA TYR A 91 4.57 5.63 -7.99
C TYR A 91 5.06 4.20 -8.00
N GLY A 92 4.88 3.52 -9.12
CA GLY A 92 5.36 2.18 -9.33
C GLY A 92 5.76 1.95 -10.78
N TYR A 93 6.27 0.76 -11.03
CA TYR A 93 6.53 0.29 -12.37
C TYR A 93 5.95 -1.11 -12.52
N ASN A 94 5.31 -1.35 -13.66
CA ASN A 94 4.85 -2.65 -14.08
C ASN A 94 5.92 -3.29 -14.99
N ALA A 95 6.17 -4.57 -14.78
CA ALA A 95 7.06 -5.37 -15.62
C ALA A 95 6.31 -6.63 -16.06
N ASN A 96 6.41 -6.96 -17.35
CA ASN A 96 5.95 -8.25 -17.87
C ASN A 96 6.96 -9.37 -17.50
N ASN A 97 6.53 -10.63 -17.47
CA ASN A 97 7.31 -11.83 -17.11
C ASN A 97 8.65 -11.98 -17.86
N TYR A 98 8.85 -11.28 -18.98
CA TYR A 98 10.09 -11.28 -19.79
C TYR A 98 10.83 -9.93 -19.83
N PHE A 99 10.42 -8.94 -19.03
CA PHE A 99 11.02 -7.59 -19.00
C PHE A 99 11.06 -6.84 -20.35
N GLU A 100 10.29 -7.27 -21.36
CA GLU A 100 10.30 -6.63 -22.68
C GLU A 100 9.64 -5.24 -22.70
N ALA A 101 8.76 -4.95 -21.74
CA ALA A 101 8.16 -3.64 -21.55
C ALA A 101 8.09 -3.29 -20.06
N THR A 102 8.61 -2.11 -19.71
CA THR A 102 8.47 -1.49 -18.40
C THR A 102 7.61 -0.25 -18.55
N SER A 103 6.44 -0.22 -17.92
CA SER A 103 5.58 0.96 -17.89
C SER A 103 5.61 1.56 -16.48
N THR A 104 5.73 2.88 -16.41
CA THR A 104 5.61 3.58 -15.13
C THR A 104 4.14 3.83 -14.81
N LYS A 105 3.81 3.85 -13.53
CA LYS A 105 2.44 4.11 -13.07
C LYS A 105 2.42 5.00 -11.84
N ALA A 106 1.35 5.79 -11.72
CA ALA A 106 0.96 6.44 -10.48
C ALA A 106 -0.19 5.66 -9.86
N GLN A 107 -0.24 5.65 -8.52
CA GLN A 107 -1.33 5.00 -7.81
C GLN A 107 -1.74 5.76 -6.56
N GLY A 108 -3.03 5.66 -6.25
CA GLY A 108 -3.63 6.21 -5.04
C GLY A 108 -4.52 5.16 -4.40
N ALA A 109 -4.38 4.94 -3.10
CA ALA A 109 -5.23 4.04 -2.34
C ALA A 109 -5.89 4.75 -1.18
N LEU A 110 -7.09 4.32 -0.83
CA LEU A 110 -7.77 4.73 0.39
C LEU A 110 -8.44 3.52 1.02
N GLY A 111 -8.54 3.54 2.34
CA GLY A 111 -9.08 2.39 3.04
C GLY A 111 -9.10 2.56 4.55
N PHE A 112 -9.39 1.45 5.20
CA PHE A 112 -9.49 1.36 6.65
C PHE A 112 -8.63 0.22 7.17
N GLU A 113 -8.03 0.45 8.32
CA GLU A 113 -7.35 -0.57 9.10
C GLU A 113 -8.10 -0.78 10.42
N TYR A 114 -8.25 -2.04 10.81
CA TYR A 114 -8.75 -2.43 12.12
C TYR A 114 -7.75 -3.36 12.83
N ILE A 115 -7.25 -2.91 13.98
CA ILE A 115 -6.33 -3.69 14.82
C ILE A 115 -7.12 -4.74 15.60
N VAL A 116 -6.94 -6.01 15.22
CA VAL A 116 -7.61 -7.16 15.85
C VAL A 116 -6.88 -7.64 17.10
N MET A 117 -5.55 -7.55 17.10
CA MET A 117 -4.70 -7.81 18.27
C MET A 117 -3.47 -6.91 18.20
N ASP A 118 -2.78 -6.72 19.32
CA ASP A 118 -1.58 -5.90 19.38
C ASP A 118 -0.55 -6.39 18.37
N GLY A 119 -0.20 -5.53 17.42
CA GLY A 119 0.73 -5.87 16.34
C GLY A 119 0.11 -6.52 15.10
N VAL A 120 -1.20 -6.75 15.04
CA VAL A 120 -1.88 -7.32 13.85
C VAL A 120 -3.08 -6.46 13.46
N GLY A 121 -3.04 -5.91 12.25
CA GLY A 121 -4.10 -5.11 11.66
C GLY A 121 -4.71 -5.79 10.44
N PHE A 122 -6.02 -5.79 10.33
CA PHE A 122 -6.72 -6.11 9.09
C PHE A 122 -7.00 -4.84 8.30
N ARG A 123 -6.92 -4.93 6.97
CA ARG A 123 -7.07 -3.80 6.06
C ARG A 123 -8.09 -4.12 4.99
N LEU A 124 -8.89 -3.13 4.66
CA LEU A 124 -9.71 -3.09 3.46
C LEU A 124 -9.39 -1.82 2.71
N PHE A 125 -9.12 -1.91 1.41
CA PHE A 125 -8.74 -0.75 0.61
C PHE A 125 -9.21 -0.86 -0.84
N GLY A 126 -9.47 0.31 -1.42
CA GLY A 126 -9.58 0.51 -2.86
C GLY A 126 -8.34 1.26 -3.34
N GLU A 127 -7.83 0.87 -4.50
CA GLU A 127 -6.66 1.46 -5.13
C GLU A 127 -6.99 1.81 -6.58
N TYR A 128 -6.63 3.02 -6.96
CA TYR A 128 -6.69 3.54 -8.31
C TYR A 128 -5.28 3.53 -8.89
N ASN A 129 -5.11 2.95 -10.06
CA ASN A 129 -3.85 2.89 -10.77
C ASN A 129 -4.01 3.57 -12.13
N TYR A 130 -3.07 4.45 -12.45
CA TYR A 130 -2.96 5.15 -13.72
C TYR A 130 -1.60 4.82 -14.33
N SER A 131 -1.58 4.19 -15.51
CA SER A 131 -0.35 3.81 -16.20
C SER A 131 0.06 4.91 -17.18
N PHE A 132 1.30 5.37 -17.10
CA PHE A 132 1.88 6.27 -18.10
C PHE A 132 2.54 5.40 -19.18
N SER A 133 1.86 5.25 -20.32
CA SER A 133 2.34 4.42 -21.43
C SER A 133 3.29 5.14 -22.39
N ASP A 134 3.63 6.41 -22.14
CA ASP A 134 4.05 7.32 -23.22
C ASP A 134 5.53 7.69 -23.31
N GLU A 135 6.41 7.35 -22.36
CA GLU A 135 7.75 7.95 -22.37
C GLU A 135 8.85 6.95 -22.08
N LEU A 136 9.31 6.26 -23.13
CA LEU A 136 10.72 5.91 -23.36
C LEU A 136 10.86 5.49 -24.84
N ASP A 137 11.54 6.33 -25.62
CA ASP A 137 11.81 6.24 -27.07
C ASP A 137 10.74 6.74 -28.07
N GLY A 138 10.62 8.08 -28.19
CA GLY A 138 10.70 8.77 -29.49
C GLY A 138 9.64 8.52 -30.57
N LEU A 139 8.61 7.71 -30.31
CA LEU A 139 7.50 7.48 -31.23
C LEU A 139 6.18 7.81 -30.53
N ILE A 140 5.38 8.60 -31.24
CA ILE A 140 3.97 8.94 -30.99
C ILE A 140 3.27 7.74 -30.34
N ALA A 141 3.07 7.82 -29.03
CA ALA A 141 2.37 6.81 -28.28
C ALA A 141 0.86 7.03 -28.45
N GLY A 142 0.17 5.92 -28.72
CA GLY A 142 -1.26 5.89 -28.97
C GLY A 142 -2.04 6.15 -27.69
N ASP A 143 -3.06 6.98 -27.83
CA ASP A 143 -4.01 7.53 -26.86
C ASP A 143 -4.87 6.45 -26.16
N SER A 144 -4.27 5.55 -25.37
CA SER A 144 -5.01 4.62 -24.50
C SER A 144 -4.55 4.81 -23.05
N ASP A 145 -5.20 5.75 -22.38
CA ASP A 145 -5.10 5.95 -20.93
C ASP A 145 -5.69 4.74 -20.19
N ASP A 146 -4.93 3.65 -20.09
CA ASP A 146 -5.39 2.42 -19.45
C ASP A 146 -5.39 2.58 -17.91
N THR A 147 -6.58 2.82 -17.36
CA THR A 147 -6.80 2.92 -15.90
C THR A 147 -7.39 1.65 -15.33
N PHE A 148 -7.01 1.31 -14.09
CA PHE A 148 -7.59 0.16 -13.41
C PHE A 148 -7.75 0.38 -11.91
N TYR A 149 -8.78 -0.27 -11.37
CA TYR A 149 -9.15 -0.23 -9.97
C TYR A 149 -8.84 -1.56 -9.32
N ARG A 150 -8.38 -1.55 -8.07
CA ARG A 150 -8.14 -2.75 -7.27
C ARG A 150 -8.85 -2.63 -5.94
N ILE A 151 -9.51 -3.69 -5.52
CA ILE A 151 -10.09 -3.80 -4.18
C ILE A 151 -9.37 -4.94 -3.48
N GLY A 152 -8.81 -4.64 -2.31
CA GLY A 152 -7.97 -5.57 -1.56
C GLY A 152 -8.37 -5.71 -0.11
N PHE A 153 -8.27 -6.95 0.38
CA PHE A 153 -8.29 -7.29 1.79
C PHE A 153 -6.92 -7.79 2.22
N GLY A 154 -6.39 -7.26 3.32
CA GLY A 154 -5.02 -7.55 3.75
C GLY A 154 -4.80 -7.56 5.25
N VAL A 155 -3.58 -7.96 5.61
CA VAL A 155 -3.09 -8.06 6.98
C VAL A 155 -1.76 -7.32 7.09
N ASN A 156 -1.65 -6.46 8.10
CA ASN A 156 -0.39 -5.86 8.55
C ASN A 156 0.11 -6.58 9.80
N LEU A 157 1.31 -7.15 9.73
CA LEU A 157 2.04 -7.69 10.86
C LEU A 157 3.10 -6.69 11.30
N TYR A 158 2.87 -6.02 12.41
CA TYR A 158 3.68 -4.95 12.94
C TYR A 158 4.77 -5.45 13.90
N PHE A 159 5.95 -4.82 13.83
CA PHE A 159 7.08 -5.12 14.69
C PHE A 159 8.01 -3.92 14.91
N GLY A 160 8.82 -3.99 15.97
CA GLY A 160 9.71 -2.90 16.40
C GLY A 160 8.99 -1.78 17.15
N GLY A 161 9.73 -0.73 17.53
CA GLY A 161 9.17 0.43 18.24
C GLY A 161 9.34 0.45 19.76
N LYS A 162 9.83 -0.63 20.38
CA LYS A 162 10.08 -0.70 21.85
C LYS A 162 10.96 0.47 22.36
N LYS A 163 12.06 0.77 21.66
CA LYS A 163 12.96 1.89 22.00
C LYS A 163 12.29 3.27 21.88
N ARG A 164 11.45 3.47 20.84
CA ARG A 164 10.70 4.71 20.63
C ARG A 164 9.63 4.91 21.72
N LYS A 165 8.92 3.84 22.08
CA LYS A 165 7.96 3.81 23.19
C LYS A 165 8.61 4.20 24.52
N GLN A 166 9.75 3.58 24.87
CA GLN A 166 10.49 3.89 26.10
C GLN A 166 10.93 5.36 26.17
N LYS A 167 11.46 5.92 25.07
CA LYS A 167 11.86 7.34 25.01
C LYS A 167 10.69 8.31 25.14
N LEU A 168 9.50 7.94 24.69
CA LEU A 168 8.29 8.75 24.86
C LEU A 168 7.81 8.72 26.32
N LEU A 169 7.80 7.55 26.95
CA LEU A 169 7.43 7.39 28.36
C LEU A 169 8.37 8.17 29.28
N SER A 170 9.69 8.04 29.10
CA SER A 170 10.66 8.76 29.95
C SER A 170 10.56 10.29 29.82
N ARG A 171 10.19 10.81 28.65
CA ARG A 171 9.93 12.24 28.45
C ARG A 171 8.69 12.71 29.20
N ILE A 172 7.60 11.93 29.19
CA ILE A 172 6.39 12.25 29.93
C ILE A 172 6.69 12.32 31.43
N ASP A 173 7.41 11.31 31.95
CA ASP A 173 7.80 11.27 33.38
C ASP A 173 8.65 12.49 33.76
N THR A 174 9.60 12.88 32.92
CA THR A 174 10.45 14.07 33.16
C THR A 174 9.63 15.36 33.22
N VAL A 175 8.65 15.53 32.33
CA VAL A 175 7.79 16.73 32.32
C VAL A 175 6.89 16.78 33.55
N ILE A 176 6.28 15.65 33.93
CA ILE A 176 5.45 15.56 35.14
C ILE A 176 6.28 15.92 36.38
N GLN A 177 7.49 15.36 36.51
CA GLN A 177 8.38 15.70 37.62
C GLN A 177 8.75 17.19 37.63
N SER A 178 9.03 17.80 36.48
CA SER A 178 9.37 19.24 36.42
C SER A 178 8.22 20.17 36.80
N ASN A 179 6.97 19.77 36.53
CA ASN A 179 5.78 20.55 36.89
C ASN A 179 5.34 20.36 38.35
N LEU A 180 5.68 19.24 38.99
CA LEU A 180 5.42 18.99 40.42
C LEU A 180 6.38 19.74 41.36
N VAL A 181 7.48 20.31 40.83
CA VAL A 181 8.51 21.03 41.59
C VAL A 181 8.28 22.55 41.60
N LYS A 182 7.11 23.02 41.15
CA LYS A 182 6.64 24.41 41.27
C LYS A 182 5.50 24.52 42.28
#